data_AF-A0A850MI18-F1
#
_entry.id   AF-A0A850MI18-F1
#
_cell.length_a   1.000
_cell.length_b   1.000
_cell.length_c   1.000
_cell.angle_alpha   90.00
_cell.angle_beta   90.00
_cell.angle_gamma   90.00
#
_symmetry.space_group_name_H-M   'P 1'
#
loop_
_entity.id
_entity.type
_entity.pdbx_description
1 polymer ?
#
loop_
_entity_poly.entity_id
_entity_poly.type
_entity_poly.pdbx_seq_one_letter_code
_entity_poly.pdbx_strand_id
1 'polypeptide(L)'
;MQSFIETLVKEERGKTEIHQSEKIRQASFETNDVDYELEEMLKKSRARILVIGIGGAGNNAITRLMEVGIEGAQTLAVNTDAQDLLYTMADDKLLIGRNLTHGLGAGNNPKIGEAAAQESIDAIKKALEADMVFITCGLGGGTGTGAAPIMAEIARENGALTISICTLPFEVEGLKKKENARYGLDRLAKASDTIIVLPNEKLLDIAPDLSLAEAFHIIDEILIQGSKNLTEVITKPGFINLDFADLRNTLKNSGEALIGIGQANKAVDAAINALNNPLLDVDYRNAKKVLLNISSSNSLSLQETEAIMRTVLQELNSDVEVKWGTVFDPDLKNNIRVTAIISGINSNLNVTPASQEILEKAISFESDPF
;
A
#
# COMPACT_ATOMS: atom_id res chain seq x y z
N MET A 1 35.11 2.84 30.47
CA MET A 1 33.82 2.70 29.75
C MET A 1 33.90 3.35 28.37
N GLN A 2 34.18 4.66 28.27
CA GLN A 2 34.34 5.35 26.99
C GLN A 2 35.46 4.75 26.09
N SER A 3 36.64 4.49 26.66
CA SER A 3 37.74 3.81 25.94
C SER A 3 37.41 2.36 25.51
N PHE A 4 36.52 1.66 26.22
CA PHE A 4 36.08 0.31 25.83
C PHE A 4 35.11 0.37 24.65
N ILE A 5 34.17 1.33 24.68
CA ILE A 5 33.24 1.60 23.58
C ILE A 5 34.01 2.05 22.33
N GLU A 6 35.00 2.93 22.46
CA GLU A 6 35.83 3.37 21.33
C GLU A 6 36.62 2.22 20.68
N THR A 7 37.12 1.27 21.48
CA THR A 7 37.77 0.06 20.95
C THR A 7 36.78 -0.81 20.18
N LEU A 8 35.59 -1.07 20.73
CA LEU A 8 34.54 -1.82 20.05
C LEU A 8 34.08 -1.15 18.75
N VAL A 9 33.94 0.17 18.74
CA VAL A 9 33.57 0.94 17.54
C VAL A 9 34.65 0.84 16.46
N LYS A 10 35.94 0.86 16.84
CA LYS A 10 37.05 0.67 15.89
C LYS A 10 37.10 -0.75 15.34
N GLU A 11 36.87 -1.75 16.19
CA GLU A 11 36.82 -3.16 15.78
C GLU A 11 35.66 -3.46 14.83
N GLU A 12 34.48 -2.88 15.07
CA GLU A 12 33.32 -3.07 14.19
C GLU A 12 33.46 -2.33 12.85
N ARG A 13 33.98 -1.09 12.84
CA ARG A 13 34.27 -0.36 11.58
C ARG A 13 35.24 -1.10 10.67
N GLY A 14 36.18 -1.86 11.24
CA GLY A 14 37.12 -2.70 10.49
C GLY A 14 36.48 -3.97 9.89
N LYS A 15 35.33 -4.41 10.39
CA LYS A 15 34.58 -5.57 9.86
C LYS A 15 33.56 -5.17 8.79
N THR A 16 33.02 -3.96 8.86
CA THR A 16 31.94 -3.50 7.95
C THR A 16 32.42 -3.32 6.49
N GLU A 17 33.72 -3.13 6.23
CA GLU A 17 34.27 -2.97 4.86
C GLU A 17 34.55 -4.30 4.13
N ILE A 18 34.48 -5.46 4.79
CA ILE A 18 34.85 -6.77 4.19
C ILE A 18 33.68 -7.80 4.24
N HIS A 19 32.51 -7.44 4.75
CA HIS A 19 31.47 -8.45 5.07
C HIS A 19 30.14 -8.32 4.33
N GLN A 20 30.16 -7.90 3.06
CA GLN A 20 28.94 -7.85 2.24
C GLN A 20 28.87 -8.84 1.07
N SER A 21 29.92 -9.62 0.77
CA SER A 21 29.87 -10.66 -0.28
C SER A 21 30.32 -12.06 0.16
N GLU A 22 30.99 -12.22 1.31
CA GLU A 22 31.59 -13.51 1.70
C GLU A 22 30.79 -14.34 2.71
N LYS A 23 29.85 -13.75 3.47
CA LYS A 23 29.05 -14.53 4.44
C LYS A 23 28.02 -15.48 3.82
N ILE A 24 27.75 -15.36 2.53
CA ILE A 24 26.92 -16.34 1.78
C ILE A 24 27.80 -17.38 1.05
N ARG A 25 29.14 -17.25 1.04
CA ARG A 25 29.96 -18.10 0.16
C ARG A 25 31.16 -18.81 0.75
N GLN A 26 31.58 -18.54 1.98
CA GLN A 26 32.61 -19.36 2.65
C GLN A 26 32.32 -19.54 4.13
N ALA A 27 31.30 -20.32 4.41
CA ALA A 27 31.38 -21.22 5.54
C ALA A 27 31.04 -22.62 5.00
N SER A 28 32.09 -23.41 4.76
CA SER A 28 31.97 -24.85 4.70
C SER A 28 31.62 -25.36 6.10
N PHE A 29 30.38 -25.12 6.52
CA PHE A 29 29.77 -25.90 7.59
C PHE A 29 29.33 -27.20 6.94
N GLU A 30 29.79 -28.32 7.49
CA GLU A 30 29.08 -29.59 7.32
C GLU A 30 27.62 -29.30 7.68
N THR A 31 26.74 -29.29 6.68
CA THR A 31 25.32 -29.00 6.82
C THR A 31 24.72 -29.98 7.81
N ASN A 32 24.56 -29.54 9.07
CA ASN A 32 23.85 -30.32 10.07
C ASN A 32 22.38 -30.39 9.65
N ASP A 33 21.75 -31.54 9.83
CA ASP A 33 20.34 -31.81 9.47
C ASP A 33 19.37 -30.75 10.07
N VAL A 34 19.76 -30.18 11.22
CA VAL A 34 19.06 -29.08 11.91
C VAL A 34 19.06 -27.78 11.09
N ASP A 35 20.14 -27.43 10.41
CA ASP A 35 20.20 -26.20 9.60
C ASP A 35 19.30 -26.33 8.36
N TYR A 36 19.22 -27.52 7.76
CA TYR A 36 18.28 -27.81 6.68
C TYR A 36 16.82 -27.75 7.16
N GLU A 37 16.53 -28.34 8.33
CA GLU A 37 15.19 -28.28 8.94
C GLU A 37 14.81 -26.82 9.29
N LEU A 38 15.73 -26.04 9.84
CA LEU A 38 15.53 -24.61 10.12
C LEU A 38 15.33 -23.79 8.84
N GLU A 39 16.09 -24.04 7.78
CA GLU A 39 15.87 -23.39 6.48
C GLU A 39 14.51 -23.74 5.88
N GLU A 40 14.07 -25.00 5.97
CA GLU A 40 12.73 -25.42 5.53
C GLU A 40 11.62 -24.80 6.38
N MET A 41 11.80 -24.71 7.70
CA MET A 41 10.86 -24.02 8.60
C MET A 41 10.80 -22.53 8.30
N LEU A 42 11.94 -21.87 8.06
CA LEU A 42 12.02 -20.45 7.71
C LEU A 42 11.41 -20.17 6.33
N LYS A 43 11.59 -21.07 5.34
CA LYS A 43 10.93 -20.99 4.03
C LYS A 43 9.41 -21.11 4.15
N LYS A 44 8.91 -22.03 4.99
CA LYS A 44 7.48 -22.19 5.27
C LYS A 44 6.90 -21.05 6.12
N SER A 45 7.74 -20.34 6.87
CA SER A 45 7.35 -19.22 7.73
C SER A 45 7.34 -17.87 7.01
N ARG A 46 7.77 -17.78 5.74
CA ARG A 46 7.68 -16.52 4.98
C ARG A 46 6.22 -16.23 4.66
N ALA A 47 5.74 -15.06 5.08
CA ALA A 47 4.39 -14.60 4.80
C ALA A 47 4.18 -14.55 3.27
N ARG A 48 3.09 -15.16 2.81
CA ARG A 48 2.66 -15.08 1.41
C ARG A 48 1.95 -13.74 1.22
N ILE A 49 2.55 -12.87 0.42
CA ILE A 49 2.02 -11.55 0.09
C ILE A 49 1.48 -11.58 -1.33
N LEU A 50 0.25 -11.10 -1.51
CA LEU A 50 -0.42 -11.00 -2.79
C LEU A 50 -0.83 -9.54 -3.05
N VAL A 51 -0.45 -9.00 -4.20
CA VAL A 51 -0.88 -7.66 -4.65
C VAL A 51 -1.86 -7.80 -5.81
N ILE A 52 -3.04 -7.21 -5.67
CA ILE A 52 -4.18 -7.43 -6.56
C ILE A 52 -4.63 -6.12 -7.17
N GLY A 53 -4.60 -6.02 -8.49
CA GLY A 53 -5.17 -4.92 -9.25
C GLY A 53 -6.57 -5.25 -9.72
N ILE A 54 -7.55 -4.40 -9.41
CA ILE A 54 -8.95 -4.64 -9.78
C ILE A 54 -9.47 -3.52 -10.70
N GLY A 55 -9.90 -3.92 -11.90
CA GLY A 55 -10.34 -3.01 -12.96
C GLY A 55 -9.17 -2.27 -13.63
N GLY A 56 -9.47 -1.37 -14.57
CA GLY A 56 -8.43 -0.75 -15.42
C GLY A 56 -7.30 -0.06 -14.67
N ALA A 57 -7.60 0.87 -13.75
CA ALA A 57 -6.56 1.55 -12.96
C ALA A 57 -5.74 0.58 -12.09
N GLY A 58 -6.39 -0.42 -11.49
CA GLY A 58 -5.68 -1.44 -10.72
C GLY A 58 -4.78 -2.32 -11.59
N ASN A 59 -5.26 -2.70 -12.78
CA ASN A 59 -4.50 -3.49 -13.75
C ASN A 59 -3.30 -2.71 -14.31
N ASN A 60 -3.46 -1.41 -14.59
CA ASN A 60 -2.35 -0.54 -14.97
C ASN A 60 -1.29 -0.49 -13.87
N ALA A 61 -1.72 -0.28 -12.62
CA ALA A 61 -0.82 -0.28 -11.47
C ALA A 61 -0.06 -1.62 -11.33
N ILE A 62 -0.73 -2.76 -11.50
CA ILE A 62 -0.07 -4.09 -11.47
C ILE A 62 0.92 -4.26 -12.61
N THR A 63 0.55 -3.86 -13.84
CA THR A 63 1.45 -3.93 -15.00
C THR A 63 2.73 -3.16 -14.73
N ARG A 64 2.59 -1.94 -14.23
CA ARG A 64 3.73 -1.08 -13.92
C ARG A 64 4.52 -1.59 -12.71
N LEU A 65 3.86 -2.20 -11.72
CA LEU A 65 4.54 -2.87 -10.60
C LEU A 65 5.43 -4.01 -11.10
N MET A 66 4.96 -4.79 -12.06
CA MET A 66 5.75 -5.85 -12.71
C MET A 66 6.92 -5.30 -13.54
N GLU A 67 6.76 -4.15 -14.20
CA GLU A 67 7.84 -3.48 -14.93
C GLU A 67 8.96 -2.97 -14.01
N VAL A 68 8.58 -2.35 -12.89
CA VAL A 68 9.52 -1.82 -11.89
C VAL A 68 10.18 -2.96 -11.10
N GLY A 69 9.48 -4.08 -10.95
CA GLY A 69 9.89 -5.23 -10.16
C GLY A 69 9.46 -5.10 -8.71
N ILE A 70 8.76 -6.12 -8.22
CA ILE A 70 8.40 -6.30 -6.81
C ILE A 70 9.02 -7.58 -6.28
N GLU A 71 9.68 -7.50 -5.13
CA GLU A 71 10.30 -8.66 -4.49
C GLU A 71 9.44 -9.18 -3.35
N GLY A 72 9.17 -10.49 -3.38
CA GLY A 72 8.50 -11.20 -2.29
C GLY A 72 6.98 -11.06 -2.23
N ALA A 73 6.35 -10.59 -3.31
CA ALA A 73 4.91 -10.68 -3.50
C ALA A 73 4.55 -11.23 -4.88
N GLN A 74 3.44 -11.96 -4.93
CA GLN A 74 2.81 -12.39 -6.18
C GLN A 74 1.81 -11.31 -6.63
N THR A 75 1.61 -11.18 -7.93
CA THR A 75 0.68 -10.21 -8.52
C THR A 75 -0.52 -10.88 -9.18
N LEU A 76 -1.70 -10.32 -8.96
CA LEU A 76 -2.95 -10.79 -9.57
C LEU A 76 -3.69 -9.62 -10.21
N ALA A 77 -3.98 -9.73 -11.50
CA ALA A 77 -4.85 -8.78 -12.19
C ALA A 77 -6.27 -9.32 -12.30
N VAL A 78 -7.27 -8.50 -11.99
CA VAL A 78 -8.68 -8.88 -11.97
C VAL A 78 -9.50 -7.88 -12.75
N ASN A 79 -10.27 -8.35 -13.73
CA ASN A 79 -11.11 -7.47 -14.52
C ASN A 79 -12.37 -8.15 -15.04
N THR A 80 -13.36 -7.36 -15.41
CA THR A 80 -14.53 -7.79 -16.19
C THR A 80 -14.33 -7.57 -17.69
N ASP A 81 -13.36 -6.73 -18.07
CA ASP A 81 -12.97 -6.45 -19.45
C ASP A 81 -11.85 -7.42 -19.85
N ALA A 82 -12.14 -8.27 -20.82
CA ALA A 82 -11.21 -9.30 -21.29
C ALA A 82 -10.09 -8.72 -22.14
N GLN A 83 -10.34 -7.62 -22.86
CA GLN A 83 -9.34 -6.97 -23.69
C GLN A 83 -8.29 -6.29 -22.80
N ASP A 84 -8.73 -5.53 -21.81
CA ASP A 84 -7.86 -4.85 -20.85
C ASP A 84 -7.00 -5.88 -20.07
N LEU A 85 -7.64 -6.94 -19.57
CA LEU A 85 -6.95 -8.01 -18.84
C LEU A 85 -5.93 -8.78 -19.69
N LEU A 86 -6.20 -8.96 -20.99
CA LEU A 86 -5.28 -9.65 -21.91
C LEU A 86 -3.92 -8.93 -21.98
N TYR A 87 -3.92 -7.60 -22.03
CA TYR A 87 -2.71 -6.78 -22.14
C TYR A 87 -2.04 -6.44 -20.81
N THR A 88 -2.73 -6.65 -19.69
CA THR A 88 -2.17 -6.45 -18.34
C THR A 88 -0.97 -7.38 -18.09
N MET A 89 0.11 -6.94 -17.46
CA MET A 89 1.21 -7.83 -17.02
C MET A 89 1.05 -8.17 -15.54
N ALA A 90 0.91 -9.45 -15.21
CA ALA A 90 0.77 -9.96 -13.85
C ALA A 90 1.18 -11.45 -13.80
N ASP A 91 1.54 -11.97 -12.64
CA ASP A 91 1.82 -13.40 -12.44
C ASP A 91 0.57 -14.24 -12.72
N ASP A 92 -0.58 -13.79 -12.22
CA ASP A 92 -1.88 -14.40 -12.46
C ASP A 92 -2.92 -13.39 -12.95
N LYS A 93 -3.94 -13.89 -13.65
CA LYS A 93 -5.05 -13.10 -14.19
C LYS A 93 -6.39 -13.77 -13.95
N LEU A 94 -7.38 -12.99 -13.52
CA LEU A 94 -8.73 -13.47 -13.26
C LEU A 94 -9.78 -12.61 -13.97
N LEU A 95 -10.43 -13.20 -14.98
CA LEU A 95 -11.60 -12.62 -15.62
C LEU A 95 -12.85 -12.96 -14.81
N ILE A 96 -13.47 -11.96 -14.20
CA ILE A 96 -14.70 -12.08 -13.40
C ILE A 96 -15.94 -11.72 -14.21
N GLY A 97 -17.09 -12.32 -13.87
CA GLY A 97 -18.37 -12.02 -14.51
C GLY A 97 -18.47 -12.49 -15.96
N ARG A 98 -17.89 -13.64 -16.30
CA ARG A 98 -17.83 -14.15 -17.68
C ARG A 98 -19.20 -14.29 -18.32
N ASN A 99 -20.19 -14.74 -17.55
CA ASN A 99 -21.55 -14.90 -18.05
C ASN A 99 -22.33 -13.58 -18.03
N LEU A 100 -22.04 -12.69 -17.07
CA LEU A 100 -22.71 -11.41 -16.92
C LEU A 100 -22.28 -10.36 -17.96
N THR A 101 -20.97 -10.19 -18.18
CA THR A 101 -20.43 -9.12 -19.04
C THR A 101 -19.98 -9.62 -20.40
N HIS A 102 -19.85 -10.95 -20.57
CA HIS A 102 -19.24 -11.56 -21.75
C HIS A 102 -17.85 -11.02 -22.07
N GLY A 103 -17.12 -10.52 -21.06
CA GLY A 103 -15.79 -9.92 -21.22
C GLY A 103 -15.80 -8.48 -21.75
N LEU A 104 -16.94 -7.80 -21.82
CA LEU A 104 -17.08 -6.43 -22.34
C LEU A 104 -16.90 -5.34 -21.28
N GLY A 105 -16.62 -5.71 -20.03
CA GLY A 105 -16.49 -4.77 -18.92
C GLY A 105 -17.82 -4.42 -18.22
N ALA A 106 -17.71 -3.63 -17.15
CA ALA A 106 -18.84 -3.28 -16.28
C ALA A 106 -19.52 -1.93 -16.61
N GLY A 107 -19.10 -1.26 -17.69
CA GLY A 107 -19.76 -0.06 -18.21
C GLY A 107 -19.93 1.10 -17.22
N ASN A 108 -18.94 1.37 -16.36
CA ASN A 108 -19.01 2.37 -15.28
C ASN A 108 -20.16 2.17 -14.27
N ASN A 109 -20.69 0.94 -14.15
CA ASN A 109 -21.72 0.60 -13.19
C ASN A 109 -21.14 -0.30 -12.08
N PRO A 110 -20.95 0.21 -10.85
CA PRO A 110 -20.45 -0.57 -9.72
C PRO A 110 -21.28 -1.83 -9.40
N LYS A 111 -22.60 -1.80 -9.63
CA LYS A 111 -23.47 -2.96 -9.39
C LYS A 111 -23.13 -4.14 -10.30
N ILE A 112 -22.69 -3.87 -11.53
CA ILE A 112 -22.24 -4.91 -12.46
C ILE A 112 -20.90 -5.49 -11.99
N GLY A 113 -19.97 -4.65 -11.57
CA GLY A 113 -18.68 -5.11 -11.02
C GLY A 113 -18.86 -5.99 -9.77
N GLU A 114 -19.77 -5.61 -8.89
CA GLU A 114 -20.16 -6.38 -7.70
C GLU A 114 -20.77 -7.73 -8.08
N ALA A 115 -21.76 -7.74 -8.97
CA ALA A 115 -22.40 -8.97 -9.42
C ALA A 115 -21.41 -9.90 -10.15
N ALA A 116 -20.47 -9.35 -10.91
CA ALA A 116 -19.40 -10.10 -11.57
C ALA A 116 -18.45 -10.77 -10.56
N ALA A 117 -18.08 -10.07 -9.48
CA ALA A 117 -17.29 -10.64 -8.39
C ALA A 117 -18.07 -11.76 -7.67
N GLN A 118 -19.36 -11.53 -7.40
CA GLN A 118 -20.23 -12.52 -6.75
C GLN A 118 -20.41 -13.79 -7.60
N GLU A 119 -20.53 -13.65 -8.93
CA GLU A 119 -20.57 -14.79 -9.88
C GLU A 119 -19.28 -15.62 -9.79
N SER A 120 -18.15 -14.98 -9.47
CA SER A 120 -16.81 -15.57 -9.54
C SER A 120 -16.25 -15.93 -8.15
N ILE A 121 -17.10 -16.06 -7.13
CA ILE A 121 -16.69 -16.15 -5.73
C ILE A 121 -15.73 -17.30 -5.44
N ASP A 122 -15.95 -18.47 -6.04
CA ASP A 122 -15.11 -19.66 -5.80
C ASP A 122 -13.71 -19.48 -6.40
N ALA A 123 -13.62 -18.87 -7.58
CA ALA A 123 -12.35 -18.57 -8.23
C ALA A 123 -11.59 -17.49 -7.44
N ILE A 124 -12.29 -16.48 -6.94
CA ILE A 124 -11.74 -15.43 -6.09
C ILE A 124 -11.20 -16.03 -4.79
N LYS A 125 -11.98 -16.86 -4.08
CA LYS A 125 -11.56 -17.49 -2.82
C LYS A 125 -10.24 -18.24 -2.94
N LYS A 126 -10.09 -19.02 -4.02
CA LYS A 126 -8.85 -19.75 -4.31
C LYS A 126 -7.68 -18.82 -4.68
N ALA A 127 -7.95 -17.77 -5.43
CA ALA A 127 -6.92 -16.81 -5.83
C ALA A 127 -6.42 -15.94 -4.67
N LEU A 128 -7.24 -15.78 -3.62
CA LEU A 128 -6.95 -14.97 -2.42
C LEU A 128 -6.33 -15.75 -1.25
N GLU A 129 -5.71 -16.90 -1.50
CA GLU A 129 -5.03 -17.68 -0.47
C GLU A 129 -3.65 -17.09 -0.12
N ALA A 130 -3.62 -16.07 0.74
CA ALA A 130 -2.41 -15.39 1.18
C ALA A 130 -2.46 -15.03 2.67
N ASP A 131 -1.31 -14.73 3.28
CA ASP A 131 -1.24 -14.22 4.65
C ASP A 131 -1.54 -12.71 4.68
N MET A 132 -1.23 -12.03 3.58
CA MET A 132 -1.42 -10.60 3.38
C MET A 132 -1.87 -10.31 1.96
N VAL A 133 -2.89 -9.47 1.81
CA VAL A 133 -3.45 -9.07 0.53
C VAL A 133 -3.47 -7.55 0.42
N PHE A 134 -2.79 -7.02 -0.59
CA PHE A 134 -2.92 -5.63 -1.01
C PHE A 134 -3.91 -5.54 -2.16
N ILE A 135 -4.95 -4.73 -2.00
CA ILE A 135 -5.94 -4.48 -3.05
C ILE A 135 -5.72 -3.08 -3.59
N THR A 136 -5.41 -2.96 -4.88
CA THR A 136 -5.26 -1.68 -5.58
C THR A 136 -6.36 -1.49 -6.62
N CYS A 137 -7.04 -0.35 -6.56
CA CYS A 137 -8.08 0.00 -7.54
C CYS A 137 -8.33 1.51 -7.64
N GLY A 138 -8.74 1.97 -8.81
CA GLY A 138 -9.34 3.30 -8.98
C GLY A 138 -10.85 3.26 -8.71
N LEU A 139 -11.32 4.09 -7.78
CA LEU A 139 -12.74 4.22 -7.49
C LEU A 139 -13.43 5.19 -8.47
N GLY A 140 -14.72 4.97 -8.71
CA GLY A 140 -15.57 5.75 -9.61
C GLY A 140 -15.96 5.00 -10.90
N GLY A 141 -15.18 4.01 -11.30
CA GLY A 141 -15.51 3.09 -12.39
C GLY A 141 -16.56 2.03 -12.01
N GLY A 142 -16.73 1.02 -12.86
CA GLY A 142 -17.64 -0.10 -12.58
C GLY A 142 -16.95 -1.26 -11.85
N THR A 143 -15.89 -1.79 -12.45
CA THR A 143 -15.22 -3.01 -11.98
C THR A 143 -14.53 -2.82 -10.65
N GLY A 144 -13.54 -1.91 -10.56
CA GLY A 144 -12.79 -1.66 -9.32
C GLY A 144 -13.71 -1.29 -8.15
N THR A 145 -14.64 -0.36 -8.39
CA THR A 145 -15.57 0.13 -7.36
C THR A 145 -16.55 -0.95 -6.86
N GLY A 146 -17.00 -1.84 -7.74
CA GLY A 146 -17.95 -2.90 -7.38
C GLY A 146 -17.29 -4.16 -6.82
N ALA A 147 -16.18 -4.58 -7.42
CA ALA A 147 -15.53 -5.86 -7.10
C ALA A 147 -14.54 -5.76 -5.94
N ALA A 148 -13.85 -4.63 -5.75
CA ALA A 148 -12.84 -4.50 -4.70
C ALA A 148 -13.38 -4.75 -3.28
N PRO A 149 -14.57 -4.23 -2.88
CA PRO A 149 -15.11 -4.52 -1.56
C PRO A 149 -15.40 -6.02 -1.35
N ILE A 150 -15.91 -6.71 -2.38
CA ILE A 150 -16.21 -8.15 -2.31
C ILE A 150 -14.92 -8.96 -2.15
N MET A 151 -13.87 -8.61 -2.90
CA MET A 151 -12.58 -9.28 -2.80
C MET A 151 -11.90 -9.01 -1.46
N ALA A 152 -12.03 -7.79 -0.91
CA ALA A 152 -11.50 -7.45 0.42
C ALA A 152 -12.18 -8.26 1.53
N GLU A 153 -13.51 -8.40 1.46
CA GLU A 153 -14.28 -9.21 2.40
C GLU A 153 -13.82 -10.68 2.37
N ILE A 154 -13.71 -11.26 1.17
CA ILE A 154 -13.24 -12.64 1.00
C ILE A 154 -11.81 -12.83 1.51
N ALA A 155 -10.90 -11.88 1.24
CA ALA A 155 -9.52 -11.94 1.74
C ALA A 155 -9.47 -11.96 3.28
N ARG A 156 -10.30 -11.15 3.94
CA ARG A 156 -10.41 -11.16 5.42
C ARG A 156 -11.06 -12.42 5.96
N GLU A 157 -12.09 -12.95 5.29
CA GLU A 157 -12.70 -14.23 5.64
C GLU A 157 -11.69 -15.39 5.55
N ASN A 158 -10.77 -15.32 4.58
CA ASN A 158 -9.65 -16.25 4.44
C ASN A 158 -8.56 -16.05 5.51
N GLY A 159 -8.65 -15.02 6.36
CA GLY A 159 -7.72 -14.74 7.46
C GLY A 159 -6.54 -13.84 7.11
N ALA A 160 -6.47 -13.33 5.87
CA ALA A 160 -5.40 -12.47 5.40
C ALA A 160 -5.51 -11.07 6.03
N LEU A 161 -4.36 -10.46 6.32
CA LEU A 161 -4.31 -9.01 6.58
C LEU A 161 -4.62 -8.27 5.28
N THR A 162 -5.74 -7.56 5.23
CA THR A 162 -6.26 -6.97 3.98
C THR A 162 -6.12 -5.46 3.99
N ILE A 163 -5.24 -4.95 3.13
CA ILE A 163 -4.96 -3.52 2.98
C ILE A 163 -5.43 -3.07 1.61
N SER A 164 -6.34 -2.11 1.56
CA SER A 164 -6.82 -1.53 0.32
C SER A 164 -6.16 -0.19 0.07
N ILE A 165 -5.55 0.00 -1.09
CA ILE A 165 -5.00 1.27 -1.56
C ILE A 165 -5.84 1.71 -2.76
N CYS A 166 -6.58 2.80 -2.64
CA CYS A 166 -7.50 3.21 -3.68
C CYS A 166 -7.41 4.68 -4.01
N THR A 167 -7.69 5.02 -5.27
CA THR A 167 -7.72 6.42 -5.72
C THR A 167 -9.15 6.94 -5.87
N LEU A 168 -9.34 8.22 -5.57
CA LEU A 168 -10.59 8.94 -5.86
C LEU A 168 -10.43 9.73 -7.16
N PRO A 169 -11.47 9.77 -8.02
CA PRO A 169 -11.36 10.39 -9.34
C PRO A 169 -11.15 11.90 -9.25
N PHE A 170 -10.60 12.51 -10.31
CA PHE A 170 -10.54 13.97 -10.44
C PHE A 170 -11.94 14.57 -10.55
N GLU A 171 -12.11 15.84 -10.18
CA GLU A 171 -13.39 16.52 -10.34
C GLU A 171 -13.83 16.61 -11.82
N VAL A 172 -12.86 16.77 -12.73
CA VAL A 172 -13.09 16.84 -14.18
C VAL A 172 -13.63 15.54 -14.80
N GLU A 173 -13.54 14.42 -14.08
CA GLU A 173 -14.09 13.14 -14.54
C GLU A 173 -15.62 13.03 -14.35
N GLY A 174 -16.22 13.98 -13.63
CA GLY A 174 -17.67 14.17 -13.53
C GLY A 174 -18.32 13.60 -12.27
N LEU A 175 -19.49 14.16 -11.94
CA LEU A 175 -20.22 13.89 -10.68
C LEU A 175 -20.57 12.40 -10.50
N LYS A 176 -21.00 11.72 -11.57
CA LYS A 176 -21.36 10.31 -11.50
C LYS A 176 -20.19 9.42 -11.04
N LYS A 177 -18.97 9.71 -11.49
CA LYS A 177 -17.77 8.98 -11.04
C LYS A 177 -17.48 9.28 -9.56
N LYS A 178 -17.64 10.52 -9.12
CA LYS A 178 -17.48 10.92 -7.70
C LYS A 178 -18.48 10.20 -6.79
N GLU A 179 -19.74 10.08 -7.22
CA GLU A 179 -20.78 9.34 -6.49
C GLU A 179 -20.49 7.85 -6.42
N ASN A 180 -20.13 7.23 -7.55
CA ASN A 180 -19.68 5.85 -7.60
C ASN A 180 -18.49 5.62 -6.66
N ALA A 181 -17.51 6.53 -6.68
CA ALA A 181 -16.31 6.40 -5.86
C ALA A 181 -16.66 6.42 -4.36
N ARG A 182 -17.55 7.32 -3.95
CA ARG A 182 -18.06 7.38 -2.57
C ARG A 182 -18.78 6.08 -2.17
N TYR A 183 -19.60 5.52 -3.07
CA TYR A 183 -20.26 4.24 -2.85
C TYR A 183 -19.25 3.09 -2.64
N GLY A 184 -18.22 3.03 -3.49
CA GLY A 184 -17.16 2.02 -3.36
C GLY A 184 -16.33 2.22 -2.10
N LEU A 185 -15.98 3.46 -1.76
CA LEU A 185 -15.14 3.80 -0.61
C LEU A 185 -15.78 3.35 0.71
N ASP A 186 -17.04 3.68 0.95
CA ASP A 186 -17.74 3.29 2.19
C ASP A 186 -17.77 1.77 2.39
N ARG A 187 -17.96 1.02 1.30
CA ARG A 187 -17.96 -0.44 1.34
C ARG A 187 -16.57 -1.02 1.51
N LEU A 188 -15.59 -0.49 0.78
CA LEU A 188 -14.21 -0.96 0.83
C LEU A 188 -13.60 -0.72 2.21
N ALA A 189 -13.91 0.42 2.84
CA ALA A 189 -13.48 0.75 4.20
C ALA A 189 -14.03 -0.24 5.24
N LYS A 190 -15.27 -0.71 5.09
CA LYS A 190 -15.87 -1.74 5.96
C LYS A 190 -15.30 -3.13 5.70
N ALA A 191 -14.96 -3.41 4.44
CA ALA A 191 -14.46 -4.69 3.98
C ALA A 191 -12.95 -4.88 4.18
N SER A 192 -12.18 -3.84 4.47
CA SER A 192 -10.71 -3.90 4.64
C SER A 192 -10.30 -3.79 6.11
N ASP A 193 -9.11 -4.28 6.47
CA ASP A 193 -8.53 -4.02 7.79
C ASP A 193 -7.95 -2.59 7.85
N THR A 194 -7.29 -2.19 6.77
CA THR A 194 -6.79 -0.84 6.53
C THR A 194 -7.20 -0.35 5.15
N ILE A 195 -7.52 0.93 5.04
CA ILE A 195 -7.70 1.60 3.75
C ILE A 195 -6.81 2.83 3.65
N ILE A 196 -6.09 2.95 2.53
CA ILE A 196 -5.27 4.11 2.16
C ILE A 196 -5.97 4.77 0.97
N VAL A 197 -6.43 6.00 1.17
CA VAL A 197 -7.21 6.74 0.18
C VAL A 197 -6.33 7.82 -0.44
N LEU A 198 -6.20 7.78 -1.76
CA LEU A 198 -5.40 8.72 -2.55
C LEU A 198 -6.33 9.63 -3.38
N PRO A 199 -6.60 10.86 -2.95
CA PRO A 199 -7.40 11.79 -3.73
C PRO A 199 -6.61 12.31 -4.94
N ASN A 200 -7.03 11.97 -6.17
CA ASN A 200 -6.35 12.42 -7.39
C ASN A 200 -6.26 13.94 -7.49
N GLU A 201 -7.24 14.66 -6.94
CA GLU A 201 -7.28 16.11 -6.93
C GLU A 201 -6.02 16.73 -6.29
N LYS A 202 -5.41 16.06 -5.31
CA LYS A 202 -4.18 16.53 -4.66
C LYS A 202 -2.98 16.56 -5.59
N LEU A 203 -3.01 15.81 -6.69
CA LEU A 203 -1.96 15.90 -7.69
C LEU A 203 -1.93 17.28 -8.37
N LEU A 204 -3.08 17.96 -8.49
CA LEU A 204 -3.16 19.29 -9.09
C LEU A 204 -2.46 20.36 -8.24
N ASP A 205 -2.44 20.19 -6.91
CA ASP A 205 -1.72 21.09 -5.99
C ASP A 205 -0.20 21.01 -6.20
N ILE A 206 0.30 19.84 -6.62
CA ILE A 206 1.72 19.55 -6.79
C ILE A 206 2.19 19.92 -8.20
N ALA A 207 1.38 19.59 -9.20
CA ALA A 207 1.75 19.65 -10.60
C ALA A 207 0.54 20.10 -11.46
N PRO A 208 0.17 21.39 -11.39
CA PRO A 208 -1.03 21.92 -12.05
C PRO A 208 -0.95 21.92 -13.59
N ASP A 209 0.27 21.86 -14.14
CA ASP A 209 0.50 21.95 -15.59
C ASP A 209 0.46 20.59 -16.32
N LEU A 210 0.20 19.50 -15.60
CA LEU A 210 0.16 18.15 -16.19
C LEU A 210 -1.05 17.97 -17.10
N SER A 211 -0.84 17.27 -18.21
CA SER A 211 -1.95 16.70 -18.97
C SER A 211 -2.64 15.60 -18.16
N LEU A 212 -3.92 15.33 -18.48
CA LEU A 212 -4.69 14.27 -17.81
C LEU A 212 -4.01 12.90 -17.92
N ALA A 213 -3.36 12.60 -19.04
CA ALA A 213 -2.65 11.34 -19.25
C ALA A 213 -1.41 11.22 -18.35
N GLU A 214 -0.62 12.29 -18.22
CA GLU A 214 0.53 12.33 -17.31
C GLU A 214 0.08 12.22 -15.86
N ALA A 215 -1.05 12.87 -15.52
CA ALA A 215 -1.60 12.83 -14.18
C ALA A 215 -1.99 11.40 -13.77
N PHE A 216 -2.69 10.65 -14.64
CA PHE A 216 -3.00 9.24 -14.39
C PHE A 216 -1.74 8.37 -14.25
N HIS A 217 -0.71 8.62 -15.07
CA HIS A 217 0.54 7.89 -14.96
C HIS A 217 1.22 8.09 -13.60
N ILE A 218 1.20 9.32 -13.06
CA ILE A 218 1.74 9.61 -11.73
C ILE A 218 0.89 8.98 -10.63
N ILE A 219 -0.43 8.96 -10.78
CA ILE A 219 -1.32 8.29 -9.82
C ILE A 219 -1.03 6.79 -9.76
N ASP A 220 -0.87 6.14 -10.92
CA ASP A 220 -0.51 4.73 -11.00
C ASP A 220 0.84 4.50 -10.32
N GLU A 221 1.83 5.38 -10.52
CA GLU A 221 3.12 5.32 -9.83
C GLU A 221 2.98 5.44 -8.30
N ILE A 222 2.11 6.33 -7.79
CA ILE A 222 1.87 6.46 -6.34
C ILE A 222 1.23 5.17 -5.76
N LEU A 223 0.25 4.57 -6.46
CA LEU A 223 -0.39 3.30 -6.05
C LEU A 223 0.65 2.17 -5.91
N ILE A 224 1.61 2.14 -6.83
CA ILE A 224 2.69 1.16 -6.89
C ILE A 224 3.67 1.37 -5.76
N GLN A 225 4.11 2.62 -5.54
CA GLN A 225 5.02 2.94 -4.46
C GLN A 225 4.42 2.56 -3.10
N GLY A 226 3.12 2.76 -2.90
CA GLY A 226 2.42 2.28 -1.70
C GLY A 226 2.55 0.77 -1.52
N SER A 227 2.12 -0.02 -2.51
CA SER A 227 2.13 -1.49 -2.42
C SER A 227 3.56 -2.06 -2.32
N LYS A 228 4.48 -1.53 -3.13
CA LYS A 228 5.89 -1.95 -3.19
C LYS A 228 6.61 -1.63 -1.88
N ASN A 229 6.52 -0.40 -1.38
CA ASN A 229 7.22 -0.01 -0.15
C ASN A 229 6.73 -0.86 1.03
N LEU A 230 5.42 -1.08 1.15
CA LEU A 230 4.84 -1.90 2.22
C LEU A 230 5.24 -3.38 2.15
N THR A 231 5.28 -3.93 0.94
CA THR A 231 5.76 -5.30 0.71
C THR A 231 7.25 -5.41 1.08
N GLU A 232 8.06 -4.47 0.60
CA GLU A 232 9.52 -4.50 0.79
C GLU A 232 9.95 -4.28 2.25
N VAL A 233 9.15 -3.60 3.07
CA VAL A 233 9.38 -3.53 4.53
C VAL A 233 9.47 -4.92 5.16
N ILE A 234 8.70 -5.88 4.66
CA ILE A 234 8.59 -7.24 5.21
C ILE A 234 9.57 -8.17 4.49
N THR A 235 9.75 -8.00 3.18
CA THR A 235 10.44 -8.99 2.34
C THR A 235 11.93 -8.72 2.20
N LYS A 236 12.38 -7.45 2.30
CA LYS A 236 13.78 -7.10 2.15
C LYS A 236 14.51 -7.08 3.50
N PRO A 237 15.77 -7.52 3.52
CA PRO A 237 16.59 -7.47 4.73
C PRO A 237 17.00 -6.03 5.07
N GLY A 238 17.02 -5.75 6.37
CA GLY A 238 17.48 -4.52 6.99
C GLY A 238 18.28 -4.78 8.25
N PHE A 239 18.80 -3.70 8.85
CA PHE A 239 19.52 -3.79 10.13
C PHE A 239 18.55 -4.04 11.29
N ILE A 240 17.35 -3.49 11.17
CA ILE A 240 16.21 -3.68 12.06
C ILE A 240 15.04 -4.05 11.16
N ASN A 241 14.75 -5.35 11.10
CA ASN A 241 13.62 -5.86 10.34
C ASN A 241 12.34 -5.64 11.14
N LEU A 242 11.33 -5.08 10.50
CA LEU A 242 9.96 -5.20 10.98
C LEU A 242 9.45 -6.58 10.60
N ASP A 243 8.90 -7.31 11.56
CA ASP A 243 8.29 -8.59 11.26
C ASP A 243 6.82 -8.41 10.81
N PHE A 244 6.25 -9.47 10.23
CA PHE A 244 4.86 -9.47 9.81
C PHE A 244 3.89 -9.29 10.99
N ALA A 245 4.26 -9.71 12.20
CA ALA A 245 3.40 -9.61 13.38
C ALA A 245 3.25 -8.15 13.84
N ASP A 246 4.34 -7.37 13.81
CA ASP A 246 4.34 -5.93 14.09
C ASP A 246 3.46 -5.19 13.09
N LEU A 247 3.64 -5.45 11.78
CA LEU A 247 2.83 -4.82 10.74
C LEU A 247 1.35 -5.21 10.88
N ARG A 248 1.05 -6.49 11.15
CA ARG A 248 -0.31 -6.97 11.41
C ARG A 248 -0.92 -6.32 12.66
N ASN A 249 -0.18 -6.18 13.75
CA ASN A 249 -0.67 -5.54 14.97
C ASN A 249 -0.95 -4.05 14.77
N THR A 250 -0.17 -3.38 13.91
CA THR A 250 -0.38 -1.97 13.59
C THR A 250 -1.59 -1.75 12.69
N LEU A 251 -1.71 -2.54 11.62
CA LEU A 251 -2.66 -2.28 10.53
C LEU A 251 -3.97 -3.06 10.65
N LYS A 252 -4.02 -4.19 11.37
CA LYS A 252 -5.26 -4.96 11.51
C LYS A 252 -6.36 -4.12 12.18
N ASN A 253 -7.50 -3.98 11.49
CA ASN A 253 -8.63 -3.16 11.89
C ASN A 253 -8.24 -1.70 12.24
N SER A 254 -7.23 -1.14 11.57
CA SER A 254 -6.82 0.25 11.79
C SER A 254 -7.78 1.27 11.18
N GLY A 255 -8.65 0.83 10.26
CA GLY A 255 -9.52 1.71 9.49
C GLY A 255 -8.69 2.51 8.49
N GLU A 256 -8.92 3.82 8.42
CA GLU A 256 -8.17 4.67 7.50
C GLU A 256 -6.72 4.87 7.94
N ALA A 257 -5.84 4.85 6.95
CA ALA A 257 -4.43 5.16 7.10
C ALA A 257 -3.96 6.08 5.97
N LEU A 258 -2.90 6.83 6.26
CA LEU A 258 -2.24 7.70 5.31
C LEU A 258 -0.82 7.18 5.07
N ILE A 259 -0.31 7.45 3.87
CA ILE A 259 1.06 7.12 3.50
C ILE A 259 1.82 8.40 3.12
N GLY A 260 2.91 8.64 3.83
CA GLY A 260 3.85 9.72 3.56
C GLY A 260 5.16 9.15 3.06
N ILE A 261 5.63 9.59 1.90
CA ILE A 261 6.93 9.18 1.35
C ILE A 261 7.78 10.42 1.16
N GLY A 262 8.98 10.41 1.72
CA GLY A 262 9.96 11.49 1.62
C GLY A 262 11.33 10.94 1.26
N GLN A 263 12.06 11.67 0.42
CA GLN A 263 13.43 11.31 0.04
C GLN A 263 14.32 12.56 0.09
N ALA A 264 15.50 12.42 0.70
CA ALA A 264 16.52 13.46 0.72
C ALA A 264 17.90 12.89 1.04
N ASN A 265 18.97 13.65 0.77
CA ASN A 265 20.32 13.28 1.20
C ASN A 265 20.51 13.40 2.73
N LYS A 266 19.67 14.21 3.42
CA LYS A 266 19.73 14.38 4.88
C LYS A 266 18.56 13.67 5.54
N ALA A 267 18.85 12.94 6.62
CA ALA A 267 17.88 12.16 7.38
C ALA A 267 16.67 12.99 7.86
N VAL A 268 16.92 14.18 8.42
CA VAL A 268 15.86 15.10 8.89
C VAL A 268 14.98 15.56 7.73
N ASP A 269 15.57 15.98 6.63
CA ASP A 269 14.84 16.46 5.45
C ASP A 269 13.98 15.34 4.85
N ALA A 270 14.47 14.10 4.84
CA ALA A 270 13.70 12.95 4.36
C ALA A 270 12.46 12.69 5.24
N ALA A 271 12.59 12.81 6.56
CA ALA A 271 11.47 12.69 7.49
C ALA A 271 10.46 13.84 7.32
N ILE A 272 10.94 15.08 7.21
CA ILE A 272 10.07 16.26 6.96
C ILE A 272 9.33 16.09 5.64
N ASN A 273 10.00 15.69 4.57
CA ASN A 273 9.38 15.46 3.26
C ASN A 273 8.32 14.35 3.32
N ALA A 274 8.51 13.34 4.16
CA ALA A 274 7.52 12.27 4.33
C ALA A 274 6.26 12.78 5.04
N LEU A 275 6.41 13.62 6.07
CA LEU A 275 5.30 14.16 6.88
C LEU A 275 4.59 15.36 6.23
N ASN A 276 5.29 16.11 5.38
CA ASN A 276 4.74 17.21 4.59
C ASN A 276 4.35 16.75 3.18
N ASN A 277 4.20 15.44 2.97
CA ASN A 277 3.79 14.92 1.68
C ASN A 277 2.34 15.40 1.39
N PRO A 278 2.05 15.98 0.22
CA PRO A 278 0.72 16.49 -0.13
C PRO A 278 -0.40 15.43 -0.12
N LEU A 279 -0.05 14.14 -0.11
CA LEU A 279 -0.98 13.03 0.06
C LEU A 279 -1.45 12.85 1.52
N LEU A 280 -0.83 13.55 2.48
CA LEU A 280 -1.20 13.60 3.90
C LEU A 280 -2.14 14.79 4.20
N ASP A 281 -3.29 14.85 3.55
CA ASP A 281 -4.23 16.00 3.63
C ASP A 281 -5.18 15.98 4.84
N VAL A 282 -5.03 15.00 5.73
CA VAL A 282 -5.88 14.86 6.93
C VAL A 282 -5.05 15.15 8.17
N ASP A 283 -5.65 15.76 9.19
CA ASP A 283 -4.99 15.99 10.47
C ASP A 283 -4.58 14.65 11.12
N TYR A 284 -3.31 14.31 10.95
CA TYR A 284 -2.71 13.07 11.41
C TYR A 284 -2.02 13.21 12.77
N ARG A 285 -2.00 14.40 13.37
CA ARG A 285 -1.27 14.67 14.64
C ARG A 285 -1.77 13.83 15.80
N ASN A 286 -3.06 13.48 15.77
CA ASN A 286 -3.72 12.63 16.76
C ASN A 286 -3.70 11.13 16.38
N ALA A 287 -2.84 10.71 15.44
CA ALA A 287 -2.71 9.31 15.07
C ALA A 287 -2.33 8.45 16.28
N LYS A 288 -2.88 7.25 16.34
CA LYS A 288 -2.62 6.30 17.43
C LYS A 288 -1.39 5.44 17.16
N LYS A 289 -1.11 5.17 15.89
CA LYS A 289 -0.02 4.29 15.50
C LYS A 289 0.68 4.80 14.25
N VAL A 290 2.00 4.69 14.23
CA VAL A 290 2.83 4.96 13.07
C VAL A 290 3.82 3.83 12.82
N LEU A 291 3.90 3.41 11.56
CA LEU A 291 4.94 2.51 11.08
C LEU A 291 5.89 3.32 10.20
N LEU A 292 7.16 3.35 10.59
CA LEU A 292 8.23 4.01 9.84
C LEU A 292 9.15 2.99 9.19
N ASN A 293 9.36 3.14 7.90
CA ASN A 293 10.41 2.43 7.18
C ASN A 293 11.45 3.42 6.70
N ILE A 294 12.71 3.17 7.05
CA ILE A 294 13.84 4.01 6.66
C ILE A 294 14.73 3.21 5.72
N SER A 295 14.73 3.59 4.44
CA SER A 295 15.52 2.94 3.41
C SER A 295 16.76 3.75 3.07
N SER A 296 17.91 3.06 2.94
CA SER A 296 19.19 3.66 2.57
C SER A 296 20.08 2.67 1.83
N SER A 297 20.98 3.19 1.01
CA SER A 297 22.00 2.43 0.27
C SER A 297 23.24 2.08 1.10
N ASN A 298 23.32 2.61 2.32
CA ASN A 298 24.43 2.42 3.26
C ASN A 298 23.89 2.28 4.68
N SER A 299 24.74 1.88 5.62
CA SER A 299 24.37 1.84 7.03
C SER A 299 24.07 3.24 7.55
N LEU A 300 22.85 3.44 8.04
CA LEU A 300 22.46 4.66 8.75
C LEU A 300 23.21 4.75 10.07
N SER A 301 23.69 5.95 10.39
CA SER A 301 24.21 6.20 11.73
C SER A 301 23.07 6.25 12.76
N LEU A 302 23.41 5.98 14.01
CA LEU A 302 22.46 6.10 15.12
C LEU A 302 21.93 7.54 15.24
N GLN A 303 22.77 8.55 14.95
CA GLN A 303 22.38 9.96 14.98
C GLN A 303 21.35 10.31 13.90
N GLU A 304 21.52 9.79 12.68
CA GLU A 304 20.55 10.00 11.60
C GLU A 304 19.21 9.35 11.92
N THR A 305 19.24 8.13 12.48
CA THR A 305 18.06 7.41 12.91
C THR A 305 17.34 8.16 14.04
N GLU A 306 18.08 8.59 15.07
CA GLU A 306 17.52 9.37 16.17
C GLU A 306 16.89 10.69 15.67
N ALA A 307 17.52 11.36 14.71
CA ALA A 307 17.01 12.59 14.13
C ALA A 307 15.68 12.37 13.39
N ILE A 308 15.55 11.30 12.58
CA ILE A 308 14.30 10.93 11.92
C ILE A 308 13.20 10.68 12.96
N MET A 309 13.49 9.85 13.97
CA MET A 309 12.51 9.48 14.99
C MET A 309 12.04 10.71 15.78
N ARG A 310 12.96 11.60 16.16
CA ARG A 310 12.62 12.85 16.86
C ARG A 310 11.73 13.75 16.00
N THR A 311 12.04 13.91 14.71
CA THR A 311 11.21 14.72 13.80
C THR A 311 9.78 14.17 13.74
N VAL A 312 9.63 12.85 13.56
CA VAL A 312 8.29 12.22 13.50
C VAL A 312 7.53 12.39 14.82
N LEU A 313 8.19 12.16 15.96
CA LEU A 313 7.57 12.31 17.28
C LEU A 313 7.28 13.77 17.67
N GLN A 314 7.89 14.75 17.00
CA GLN A 314 7.60 16.17 17.22
C GLN A 314 6.34 16.63 16.47
N GLU A 315 6.11 16.08 15.29
CA GLU A 315 4.91 16.36 14.48
C GLU A 315 3.68 15.60 14.99
N LEU A 316 3.89 14.43 15.61
CA LEU A 316 2.83 13.61 16.20
C LEU A 316 2.70 13.86 17.71
N ASN A 317 1.54 13.57 18.27
CA ASN A 317 1.36 13.61 19.72
C ASN A 317 2.23 12.55 20.42
N SER A 318 2.64 12.83 21.66
CA SER A 318 3.56 11.99 22.45
C SER A 318 3.02 10.60 22.85
N ASP A 319 1.75 10.31 22.62
CA ASP A 319 1.10 9.03 22.97
C ASP A 319 0.95 8.08 21.76
N VAL A 320 1.63 8.39 20.65
CA VAL A 320 1.60 7.56 19.44
C VAL A 320 2.48 6.31 19.61
N GLU A 321 1.92 5.14 19.27
CA GLU A 321 2.71 3.91 19.19
C GLU A 321 3.55 3.93 17.90
N VAL A 322 4.88 3.94 18.04
CA VAL A 322 5.79 3.93 16.89
C VAL A 322 6.46 2.58 16.72
N LYS A 323 6.23 1.97 15.55
CA LYS A 323 7.01 0.84 15.04
C LYS A 323 7.91 1.35 13.95
N TRP A 324 9.17 0.90 13.91
CA TRP A 324 10.09 1.34 12.87
C TRP A 324 11.08 0.25 12.48
N GLY A 325 11.49 0.30 11.22
CA GLY A 325 12.46 -0.60 10.63
C GLY A 325 13.38 0.13 9.67
N THR A 326 14.41 -0.58 9.25
CA THR A 326 15.34 -0.12 8.20
C THR A 326 15.33 -1.11 7.06
N VAL A 327 15.57 -0.65 5.84
CA VAL A 327 15.70 -1.50 4.66
C VAL A 327 16.93 -1.06 3.88
N PHE A 328 17.73 -2.02 3.42
CA PHE A 328 18.84 -1.72 2.53
C PHE A 328 18.35 -1.62 1.09
N ASP A 329 18.54 -0.45 0.46
CA ASP A 329 18.16 -0.18 -0.93
C ASP A 329 19.34 0.44 -1.70
N PRO A 330 20.09 -0.37 -2.48
CA PRO A 330 21.22 0.10 -3.28
C PRO A 330 20.89 1.22 -4.27
N ASP A 331 19.63 1.28 -4.75
CA ASP A 331 19.23 2.22 -5.81
C ASP A 331 19.12 3.66 -5.29
N LEU A 332 19.07 3.85 -3.96
CA LEU A 332 18.98 5.18 -3.34
C LEU A 332 20.29 6.00 -3.39
N LYS A 333 21.42 5.38 -3.74
CA LYS A 333 22.76 6.01 -3.86
C LYS A 333 23.24 6.75 -2.61
N ASN A 334 22.89 8.03 -2.43
CA ASN A 334 23.23 8.84 -1.26
C ASN A 334 21.96 9.36 -0.53
N ASN A 335 20.78 9.04 -1.05
CA ASN A 335 19.53 9.45 -0.46
C ASN A 335 19.08 8.48 0.63
N ILE A 336 18.37 9.03 1.58
CA ILE A 336 17.57 8.31 2.57
C ILE A 336 16.12 8.49 2.15
N ARG A 337 15.36 7.39 2.11
CA ARG A 337 13.92 7.41 1.91
C ARG A 337 13.24 7.08 3.24
N VAL A 338 12.31 7.90 3.67
CA VAL A 338 11.44 7.64 4.81
C VAL A 338 10.04 7.39 4.29
N THR A 339 9.47 6.25 4.64
CA THR A 339 8.05 5.94 4.41
C THR A 339 7.35 5.86 5.75
N ALA A 340 6.33 6.69 5.95
CA ALA A 340 5.50 6.72 7.14
C ALA A 340 4.10 6.23 6.80
N ILE A 341 3.63 5.19 7.50
CA ILE A 341 2.22 4.79 7.49
C ILE A 341 1.61 5.27 8.79
N ILE A 342 0.60 6.13 8.67
CA ILE A 342 -0.03 6.76 9.82
C ILE A 342 -1.45 6.22 9.92
N SER A 343 -1.81 5.63 11.05
CA SER A 343 -3.10 4.95 11.23
C SER A 343 -3.76 5.26 12.56
N GLY A 344 -5.05 4.93 12.67
CA GLY A 344 -5.86 5.31 13.83
C GLY A 344 -6.09 6.81 13.92
N ILE A 345 -6.18 7.48 12.76
CA ILE A 345 -6.56 8.87 12.64
C ILE A 345 -8.07 9.02 12.84
N ASN A 346 -8.49 10.11 13.47
CA ASN A 346 -9.90 10.52 13.48
C ASN A 346 -10.20 11.22 12.16
N SER A 347 -10.32 10.45 11.08
CA SER A 347 -10.69 11.02 9.79
C SER A 347 -12.18 11.36 9.78
N ASN A 348 -12.49 12.64 9.55
CA ASN A 348 -13.84 13.09 9.21
C ASN A 348 -14.17 12.76 7.74
N LEU A 349 -13.81 11.57 7.25
CA LEU A 349 -14.42 11.04 6.01
C LEU A 349 -15.90 10.67 6.22
N ASN A 350 -16.41 10.79 7.46
CA ASN A 350 -17.83 11.00 7.72
C ASN A 350 -18.28 12.31 7.05
N VAL A 351 -18.80 12.13 5.83
CA VAL A 351 -19.83 12.92 5.14
C VAL A 351 -20.32 14.10 5.99
N THR A 352 -19.95 15.32 5.60
CA THR A 352 -20.60 16.51 6.16
C THR A 352 -22.12 16.40 5.96
N PRO A 353 -22.94 16.76 6.96
CA PRO A 353 -24.41 16.74 6.87
C PRO A 353 -24.96 17.50 5.64
N ALA A 354 -24.20 18.47 5.12
CA ALA A 354 -24.50 19.21 3.90
C ALA A 354 -24.71 18.30 2.67
N SER A 355 -24.06 17.14 2.61
CA SER A 355 -24.21 16.18 1.50
C SER A 355 -25.46 15.30 1.63
N GLN A 356 -25.95 15.09 2.86
CA GLN A 356 -27.23 14.42 3.13
C GLN A 356 -28.41 15.33 2.76
N GLU A 357 -28.31 16.63 3.04
CA GLU A 357 -29.32 17.62 2.68
C GLU A 357 -29.48 17.76 1.15
N ILE A 358 -28.38 17.64 0.40
CA ILE A 358 -28.40 17.62 -1.07
C ILE A 358 -29.05 16.34 -1.58
N LEU A 359 -28.82 15.19 -0.92
CA LEU A 359 -29.43 13.91 -1.27
C LEU A 359 -30.94 13.89 -0.99
N GLU A 360 -31.38 14.41 0.15
CA GLU A 360 -32.81 14.53 0.50
C GLU A 360 -33.54 15.49 -0.45
N LYS A 361 -32.89 16.60 -0.84
CA LYS A 361 -33.42 17.51 -1.86
C LYS A 361 -33.50 16.82 -3.24
N ALA A 362 -32.46 16.11 -3.67
CA ALA A 362 -32.48 15.41 -4.96
C ALA A 362 -33.55 14.32 -5.03
N ILE A 363 -33.76 13.55 -3.94
CA ILE A 363 -34.81 12.53 -3.86
C ILE A 363 -36.21 13.16 -3.83
N SER A 364 -36.37 14.36 -3.26
CA SER A 364 -37.66 15.09 -3.26
C SER A 364 -38.07 15.65 -4.64
N PHE A 365 -37.11 15.89 -5.54
CA PHE A 365 -37.38 16.41 -6.89
C PHE A 365 -37.83 15.34 -7.90
N GLU A 366 -37.57 14.06 -7.64
CA GLU A 366 -38.04 12.96 -8.50
C GLU A 366 -39.46 12.48 -8.17
N SER A 367 -40.09 13.03 -7.11
CA SER A 367 -41.45 12.67 -6.68
C SER A 367 -42.57 13.61 -7.13
N ASP A 368 -42.29 14.62 -7.97
CA ASP A 368 -43.32 15.50 -8.54
C ASP A 368 -43.64 15.14 -10.00
N PRO A 369 -44.77 14.46 -10.28
CA PRO A 369 -45.24 14.26 -11.64
C PRO A 369 -46.14 15.43 -12.03
N PHE A 370 -45.61 16.38 -12.80
CA PHE A 370 -46.40 17.26 -13.66
C PHE A 370 -45.76 17.42 -15.03
#